data_AF-A0A2U2SBY5-F1
#
_entry.id   AF-A0A2U2SBY5-F1
#
_cell.length_a   1.000
_cell.length_b   1.000
_cell.length_c   1.000
_cell.angle_alpha   90.00
_cell.angle_beta   90.00
_cell.angle_gamma   90.00
#
_symmetry.space_group_name_H-M   'P 1'
#
loop_
_entity.id
_entity.type
_entity.pdbx_description
1 polymer ?
#
loop_
_entity_poly.entity_id
_entity_poly.type
_entity_poly.pdbx_seq_one_letter_code
_entity_poly.pdbx_strand_id
1 'polypeptide(L)'
;YEIWSTASLIYFPFKDRPPITGELIYQESVGQLAWRGKNPHTYRGIYINRNFNYPLVISMPTTRSCLHVFDGKQVEYSNLEEPYVRLAAIYSQPQRILLDDTFRRLDETIFGKEPPHTWCYYYQKASYYRQKGEWQEVIRLAKEVDEKKLAPYDVYEWLPFYAAYVMTNQPQQAKILAKRLESDRNLSAYLCKQWMQISEEGSKENPALLRKYLCN
;
A
#
# COMPACT_ATOMS: atom_id res chain seq x y z
N TYR A 1 -5.09 0.24 21.92
CA TYR A 1 -3.72 0.75 21.71
C TYR A 1 -3.84 1.99 20.84
N GLU A 2 -3.11 3.06 21.14
CA GLU A 2 -3.29 4.36 20.49
C GLU A 2 -2.16 4.60 19.47
N ILE A 3 -2.51 4.73 18.18
CA ILE A 3 -1.56 4.81 17.06
C ILE A 3 -1.59 6.22 16.47
N TRP A 4 -0.99 7.20 17.13
CA TRP A 4 -0.99 8.59 16.63
C TRP A 4 0.37 9.29 16.69
N SER A 5 1.31 8.79 17.49
CA SER A 5 2.55 9.50 17.82
C SER A 5 3.56 9.52 16.68
N THR A 6 3.93 8.37 16.12
CA THR A 6 5.10 8.26 15.23
C THR A 6 4.96 9.09 13.95
N ALA A 7 3.87 8.93 13.20
CA ALA A 7 3.68 9.68 11.95
C ALA A 7 3.55 11.20 12.20
N SER A 8 2.85 11.59 13.27
CA SER A 8 2.75 13.00 13.66
C SER A 8 4.11 13.58 14.06
N LEU A 9 4.97 12.82 14.75
CA LEU A 9 6.33 13.25 15.08
C LEU A 9 7.22 13.39 13.84
N ILE A 10 7.05 12.54 12.83
CA ILE A 10 7.84 12.59 11.60
C ILE A 10 7.45 13.80 10.74
N TYR A 11 6.14 13.99 10.51
CA TYR A 11 5.66 14.98 9.54
C TYR A 11 5.28 16.33 10.18
N PHE A 12 4.99 16.35 11.48
CA PHE A 12 4.49 17.52 12.21
C PHE A 12 5.07 17.63 13.63
N PRO A 13 6.41 17.58 13.81
CA PRO A 13 7.07 17.49 15.12
C PRO A 13 6.75 18.63 16.10
N PHE A 14 6.34 19.79 15.58
CA PHE A 14 6.09 21.01 16.38
C PHE A 14 4.60 21.33 16.57
N LYS A 15 3.68 20.40 16.27
CA LYS A 15 2.24 20.59 16.47
C LYS A 15 1.81 20.06 17.84
N ASP A 16 1.11 20.90 18.61
CA ASP A 16 0.59 20.55 19.95
C ASP A 16 -0.48 19.44 19.92
N ARG A 17 -1.12 19.23 18.77
CA ARG A 17 -2.14 18.20 18.56
C ARG A 17 -1.76 17.34 17.36
N PRO A 18 -1.90 16.01 17.45
CA PRO A 18 -1.52 15.11 16.35
C PRO A 18 -2.43 15.34 15.15
N PRO A 19 -1.91 15.87 14.02
CA PRO A 19 -2.72 16.05 12.82
C PRO A 19 -2.95 14.73 12.07
N ILE A 20 -2.07 13.75 12.26
CA ILE A 20 -2.25 12.37 11.78
C ILE A 20 -2.66 11.52 12.97
N THR A 21 -3.84 10.91 12.86
CA THR A 21 -4.37 9.99 13.87
C THR A 21 -4.55 8.62 13.24
N GLY A 22 -4.47 7.57 14.06
CA GLY A 22 -4.69 6.20 13.64
C GLY A 22 -5.74 5.52 14.50
N GLU A 23 -6.30 4.46 13.92
CA GLU A 23 -7.30 3.58 14.52
C GLU A 23 -6.98 2.16 14.06
N LEU A 24 -7.16 1.19 14.95
CA LEU A 24 -7.03 -0.21 14.57
C LEU A 24 -8.26 -0.65 13.78
N ILE A 25 -8.07 -1.48 12.77
CA ILE A 25 -9.16 -1.90 11.89
C ILE A 25 -9.90 -3.09 12.53
N TYR A 26 -11.05 -2.79 13.13
CA TYR A 26 -12.00 -3.78 13.65
C TYR A 26 -13.42 -3.48 13.15
N GLN A 27 -14.40 -4.29 13.54
CA GLN A 27 -15.79 -4.15 13.11
C GLN A 27 -16.35 -2.72 13.33
N GLU A 28 -16.12 -2.12 14.50
CA GLU A 28 -16.60 -0.77 14.79
C GLU A 28 -15.97 0.29 13.87
N SER A 29 -14.66 0.17 13.62
CA SER A 29 -13.91 1.07 12.73
C SER A 29 -14.42 1.00 11.28
N VAL A 30 -14.76 -0.21 10.81
CA VAL A 30 -15.38 -0.39 9.48
C VAL A 30 -16.75 0.30 9.42
N GLY A 31 -17.54 0.20 10.48
CA GLY A 31 -18.80 0.94 10.61
C GLY A 31 -18.58 2.46 10.54
N GLN A 32 -17.58 3.00 11.24
CA GLN A 32 -17.24 4.43 11.20
C GLN A 32 -16.79 4.90 9.81
N LEU A 33 -16.04 4.07 9.07
CA LEU A 33 -15.67 4.33 7.67
C LEU A 33 -16.92 4.42 6.78
N ALA A 34 -17.84 3.47 6.92
CA ALA A 34 -19.09 3.45 6.15
C ALA A 34 -19.95 4.69 6.42
N TRP A 35 -20.07 5.10 7.69
CA TRP A 35 -20.84 6.29 8.10
C TRP A 35 -20.08 7.62 7.94
N ARG A 36 -18.80 7.58 7.56
CA ARG A 36 -17.91 8.74 7.48
C ARG A 36 -17.89 9.58 8.77
N GLY A 37 -17.89 8.89 9.90
CA GLY A 37 -17.99 9.49 11.23
C GLY A 37 -16.77 10.30 11.66
N LYS A 38 -16.89 10.94 12.82
CA LYS A 38 -15.76 11.50 13.56
C LYS A 38 -15.79 10.94 14.98
N ASN A 39 -14.63 10.62 15.53
CA ASN A 39 -14.48 10.12 16.89
C ASN A 39 -13.53 11.02 17.69
N PRO A 40 -13.98 12.22 18.09
CA PRO A 40 -13.20 13.11 18.93
C PRO A 40 -13.18 12.60 20.37
N HIS A 41 -11.99 12.49 20.95
CA HIS A 41 -11.83 12.12 22.36
C HIS A 41 -10.52 12.70 22.91
N THR A 42 -10.37 12.69 24.24
CA THR A 42 -9.13 13.08 24.90
C THR A 42 -8.50 11.86 25.54
N TYR A 43 -7.25 11.57 25.19
CA TYR A 43 -6.48 10.48 25.79
C TYR A 43 -5.23 11.03 26.45
N ARG A 44 -5.08 10.82 27.76
CA ARG A 44 -3.94 11.33 28.56
C ARG A 44 -3.67 12.83 28.35
N GLY A 45 -4.75 13.63 28.28
CA GLY A 45 -4.67 15.09 28.08
C GLY A 45 -4.45 15.54 26.63
N ILE A 46 -4.28 14.61 25.68
CA ILE A 46 -4.10 14.89 24.26
C ILE A 46 -5.44 14.79 23.55
N TYR A 47 -5.85 15.87 22.88
CA TYR A 47 -7.06 15.89 22.07
C TYR A 47 -6.80 15.19 20.73
N ILE A 48 -7.57 14.13 20.46
CA ILE A 48 -7.48 13.31 19.26
C ILE A 48 -8.80 13.45 18.50
N ASN A 49 -8.72 13.77 17.21
CA ASN A 49 -9.88 13.90 16.34
C ASN A 49 -9.75 12.96 15.14
N ARG A 50 -10.21 11.71 15.29
CA ARG A 50 -10.24 10.75 14.19
C ARG A 50 -11.36 11.13 13.23
N ASN A 51 -11.01 11.38 11.97
CA ASN A 51 -11.95 11.79 10.93
C ASN A 51 -12.00 10.76 9.81
N PHE A 52 -13.03 9.92 9.83
CA PHE A 52 -13.22 8.82 8.87
C PHE A 52 -13.71 9.32 7.50
N ASN A 53 -13.82 10.63 7.27
CA ASN A 53 -14.00 11.20 5.93
C ASN A 53 -12.73 11.14 5.09
N TYR A 54 -11.56 10.99 5.71
CA TYR A 54 -10.27 11.10 5.05
C TYR A 54 -9.31 9.93 5.40
N PRO A 55 -9.76 8.67 5.31
CA PRO A 55 -8.97 7.54 5.77
C PRO A 55 -7.86 7.20 4.77
N LEU A 56 -6.71 6.79 5.28
CA LEU A 56 -5.70 6.03 4.54
C LEU A 56 -5.64 4.65 5.18
N VAL A 57 -6.00 3.61 4.43
CA VAL A 57 -6.01 2.24 4.94
C VAL A 57 -4.66 1.60 4.63
N ILE A 58 -4.00 1.12 5.67
CA ILE A 58 -2.73 0.41 5.58
C ILE A 58 -2.81 -0.85 6.44
N SER A 59 -2.05 -1.88 6.06
CA SER A 59 -1.95 -3.11 6.83
C SER A 59 -0.55 -3.71 6.71
N MET A 60 -0.25 -4.65 7.58
CA MET A 60 0.93 -5.50 7.50
C MET A 60 0.45 -6.92 7.82
N PRO A 61 0.07 -7.73 6.82
CA PRO A 61 -0.68 -8.97 7.02
C PRO A 61 -0.04 -9.94 8.02
N THR A 62 1.28 -10.02 7.99
CA THR A 62 2.07 -10.88 8.86
C THR A 62 3.33 -10.15 9.29
N THR A 63 4.04 -10.68 10.29
CA THR A 63 5.36 -10.16 10.71
C THR A 63 6.46 -10.29 9.65
N ARG A 64 6.21 -11.02 8.55
CA ARG A 64 7.13 -11.20 7.43
C ARG A 64 6.68 -10.48 6.16
N SER A 65 5.43 -10.00 6.14
CA SER A 65 4.89 -9.17 5.07
C SER A 65 5.34 -7.72 5.25
N CYS A 66 5.36 -6.96 4.18
CA CYS A 66 5.61 -5.54 4.20
C CYS A 66 4.33 -4.75 4.50
N LEU A 67 4.49 -3.44 4.75
CA LEU A 67 3.32 -2.57 4.88
C LEU A 67 2.66 -2.39 3.51
N HIS A 68 1.38 -2.73 3.42
CA HIS A 68 0.53 -2.51 2.27
C HIS A 68 -0.25 -1.20 2.43
N VAL A 69 -0.45 -0.48 1.33
CA VAL A 69 -1.28 0.73 1.24
C VAL A 69 -2.36 0.46 0.20
N PHE A 70 -3.63 0.65 0.56
CA PHE A 70 -4.73 0.37 -0.35
C PHE A 70 -5.13 1.59 -1.17
N ASP A 71 -5.41 1.37 -2.45
CA ASP A 71 -5.80 2.42 -3.41
C ASP A 71 -7.25 2.90 -3.24
N GLY A 72 -8.14 2.05 -2.70
CA GLY A 72 -9.55 2.38 -2.50
C GLY A 72 -10.42 2.33 -3.76
N LYS A 73 -9.88 2.58 -4.96
CA LYS A 73 -10.61 2.41 -6.22
C LYS A 73 -10.30 1.08 -6.88
N GLN A 74 -9.01 0.81 -7.11
CA GLN A 74 -8.50 -0.48 -7.56
C GLN A 74 -8.05 -1.27 -6.33
N VAL A 75 -9.02 -1.87 -5.64
CA VAL A 75 -8.73 -2.61 -4.41
C VAL A 75 -8.10 -3.95 -4.74
N GLU A 76 -6.80 -4.01 -4.48
CA GLU A 76 -5.97 -5.20 -4.61
C GLU A 76 -5.45 -5.55 -3.23
N TYR A 77 -5.57 -6.81 -2.82
CA TYR A 77 -5.10 -7.24 -1.50
C TYR A 77 -4.51 -8.64 -1.53
N SER A 78 -3.66 -8.92 -0.55
CA SER A 78 -3.14 -10.27 -0.27
C SER A 78 -4.22 -11.17 0.35
N ASN A 79 -4.12 -12.48 0.12
CA ASN A 79 -4.96 -13.44 0.84
C ASN A 79 -4.59 -13.61 2.31
N LEU A 80 -3.47 -13.04 2.74
CA LEU A 80 -3.08 -12.99 4.14
C LEU A 80 -3.76 -11.84 4.88
N GLU A 81 -4.42 -10.90 4.18
CA GLU A 81 -5.11 -9.78 4.84
C GLU A 81 -6.27 -10.27 5.70
N GLU A 82 -6.43 -9.66 6.87
CA GLU A 82 -7.58 -9.90 7.72
C GLU A 82 -8.90 -9.44 7.05
N PRO A 83 -10.04 -10.10 7.33
CA PRO A 83 -11.32 -9.78 6.70
C PRO A 83 -11.73 -8.30 6.84
N TYR A 84 -11.54 -7.69 8.01
CA TYR A 84 -11.91 -6.29 8.22
C TYR A 84 -11.01 -5.31 7.45
N VAL A 85 -9.75 -5.67 7.19
CA VAL A 85 -8.86 -4.87 6.32
C VAL A 85 -9.40 -4.88 4.89
N ARG A 86 -9.81 -6.04 4.37
CA ARG A 86 -10.40 -6.17 3.03
C ARG A 86 -11.67 -5.34 2.89
N LEU A 87 -12.51 -5.31 3.93
CA LEU A 87 -13.71 -4.46 3.98
C LEU A 87 -13.38 -2.98 4.10
N ALA A 88 -12.32 -2.62 4.83
CA ALA A 88 -11.88 -1.24 4.98
C ALA A 88 -11.21 -0.68 3.71
N ALA A 89 -10.53 -1.53 2.94
CA ALA A 89 -9.67 -1.13 1.82
C ALA A 89 -10.36 -0.22 0.79
N ILE A 90 -11.66 -0.44 0.50
CA ILE A 90 -12.47 0.37 -0.43
C ILE A 90 -12.64 1.83 0.01
N TYR A 91 -12.43 2.13 1.29
CA TYR A 91 -12.59 3.49 1.80
C TYR A 91 -11.30 4.31 1.71
N SER A 92 -10.16 3.66 1.45
CA SER A 92 -8.85 4.30 1.44
C SER A 92 -8.75 5.47 0.45
N GLN A 93 -8.01 6.51 0.84
CA GLN A 93 -7.73 7.69 0.04
C GLN A 93 -6.21 7.85 -0.17
N PRO A 94 -5.60 7.15 -1.15
CA PRO A 94 -4.15 7.19 -1.38
C PRO A 94 -3.65 8.59 -1.77
N GLN A 95 -4.52 9.48 -2.25
CA GLN A 95 -4.22 10.90 -2.50
C GLN A 95 -3.84 11.70 -1.25
N ARG A 96 -3.96 11.10 -0.05
CA ARG A 96 -3.45 11.66 1.20
C ARG A 96 -1.93 11.54 1.33
N ILE A 97 -1.30 10.72 0.50
CA ILE A 97 0.15 10.59 0.41
C ILE A 97 0.68 11.72 -0.51
N LEU A 98 1.61 12.51 0.00
CA LEU A 98 2.27 13.57 -0.75
C LEU A 98 3.33 12.94 -1.66
N LEU A 99 3.06 12.88 -2.96
CA LEU A 99 3.93 12.19 -3.94
C LEU A 99 5.08 13.05 -4.46
N ASP A 100 5.01 14.36 -4.31
CA ASP A 100 6.01 15.31 -4.84
C ASP A 100 6.89 15.93 -3.74
N ASP A 101 6.78 15.43 -2.50
CA ASP A 101 7.71 15.80 -1.43
C ASP A 101 8.96 14.90 -1.48
N THR A 102 10.05 15.43 -0.96
CA THR A 102 11.29 14.65 -0.80
C THR A 102 11.17 13.66 0.35
N PHE A 103 11.76 12.47 0.21
CA PHE A 103 11.84 11.53 1.32
C PHE A 103 12.58 12.18 2.49
N ARG A 104 11.89 12.31 3.63
CA ARG A 104 12.47 12.92 4.83
C ARG A 104 13.49 11.97 5.45
N ARG A 105 14.67 12.49 5.76
CA ARG A 105 15.60 11.78 6.64
C ARG A 105 15.06 11.86 8.07
N LEU A 106 14.86 10.71 8.69
CA LEU A 106 14.42 10.63 10.07
C LEU A 106 15.56 11.02 11.01
N ASP A 107 15.22 11.65 12.12
CA ASP A 107 16.18 11.94 13.18
C ASP A 107 16.68 10.64 13.81
N GLU A 108 17.95 10.31 13.56
CA GLU A 108 18.57 9.08 14.07
C GLU A 108 18.61 9.02 15.60
N THR A 109 18.53 10.17 16.30
CA THR A 109 18.49 10.19 17.77
C THR A 109 17.16 9.69 18.32
N ILE A 110 16.07 9.87 17.55
CA ILE A 110 14.71 9.46 17.92
C ILE A 110 14.40 8.07 17.36
N PHE A 111 14.73 7.83 16.10
CA PHE A 111 14.31 6.64 15.35
C PHE A 111 15.41 5.59 15.19
N GLY A 112 16.64 5.90 15.61
CA GLY A 112 17.81 5.07 15.36
C GLY A 112 18.29 5.17 13.91
N LYS A 113 19.32 4.39 13.59
CA LYS A 113 19.85 4.29 12.23
C LYS A 113 18.86 3.60 11.31
N GLU A 114 18.86 4.01 10.05
CA GLU A 114 18.07 3.34 9.02
C GLU A 114 18.47 1.84 8.94
N PRO A 115 17.50 0.91 8.97
CA PRO A 115 17.79 -0.50 8.86
C PRO A 115 18.29 -0.86 7.45
N PRO A 116 18.96 -2.02 7.28
CA PRO A 116 19.37 -2.50 5.97
C PRO A 116 18.20 -2.56 4.98
N HIS A 117 18.45 -2.18 3.74
CA HIS A 117 17.45 -2.20 2.66
C HIS A 117 17.17 -3.64 2.22
N THR A 118 16.21 -4.27 2.90
CA THR A 118 15.68 -5.59 2.55
C THR A 118 14.55 -5.47 1.54
N TRP A 119 13.92 -6.58 1.20
CA TRP A 119 12.80 -6.64 0.25
C TRP A 119 11.75 -5.54 0.48
N CYS A 120 11.31 -5.31 1.72
CA CYS A 120 10.25 -4.34 2.01
C CYS A 120 10.60 -2.91 1.60
N TYR A 121 11.87 -2.52 1.70
CA TYR A 121 12.33 -1.22 1.21
C TYR A 121 12.05 -1.06 -0.29
N TYR A 122 12.41 -2.07 -1.07
CA TYR A 122 12.24 -2.05 -2.53
C TYR A 122 10.78 -2.17 -2.94
N TYR A 123 10.02 -3.05 -2.29
CA TYR A 123 8.58 -3.17 -2.54
C TYR A 123 7.83 -1.86 -2.25
N GLN A 124 8.09 -1.23 -1.09
CA GLN A 124 7.40 0.01 -0.70
C GLN A 124 7.77 1.17 -1.63
N LYS A 125 9.04 1.26 -2.04
CA LYS A 125 9.45 2.22 -3.08
C LYS A 125 8.80 1.94 -4.43
N ALA A 126 8.74 0.68 -4.85
CA ALA A 126 8.09 0.30 -6.10
C ALA A 126 6.59 0.61 -6.07
N SER A 127 5.92 0.38 -4.94
CA SER A 127 4.51 0.73 -4.71
C SER A 127 4.30 2.26 -4.78
N TYR A 128 5.19 3.05 -4.18
CA TYR A 128 5.18 4.51 -4.30
C TYR A 128 5.33 4.96 -5.77
N TYR A 129 6.30 4.43 -6.52
CA TYR A 129 6.47 4.79 -7.93
C TYR A 129 5.33 4.31 -8.83
N ARG A 130 4.73 3.16 -8.51
CA ARG A 130 3.47 2.69 -9.14
C ARG A 130 2.36 3.70 -8.94
N GLN A 131 2.16 4.23 -7.72
CA GLN A 131 1.17 5.28 -7.46
C GLN A 131 1.44 6.54 -8.29
N LYS A 132 2.72 6.88 -8.53
CA LYS A 132 3.12 7.97 -9.43
C LYS A 132 2.96 7.65 -10.92
N GLY A 133 2.88 6.38 -11.31
CA GLY A 133 2.94 5.93 -12.70
C GLY A 133 4.34 6.05 -13.31
N GLU A 134 5.37 6.15 -12.46
CA GLU A 134 6.78 6.24 -12.86
C GLU A 134 7.32 4.83 -13.12
N TRP A 135 6.81 4.18 -14.17
CA TRP A 135 7.05 2.76 -14.44
C TRP A 135 8.53 2.39 -14.60
N GLN A 136 9.32 3.28 -15.18
CA GLN A 136 10.76 3.09 -15.36
C GLN A 136 11.51 3.02 -14.02
N GLU A 137 11.06 3.77 -13.00
CA GLU A 137 11.67 3.71 -11.67
C GLU A 137 11.37 2.39 -10.97
N VAL A 138 10.16 1.85 -11.09
CA VAL A 138 9.87 0.52 -10.53
C VAL A 138 10.59 -0.59 -11.29
N ILE A 139 10.86 -0.46 -12.60
CA ILE A 139 11.75 -1.38 -13.33
C ILE A 139 13.21 -1.26 -12.86
N ARG A 140 13.69 -0.04 -12.60
CA ARG A 140 15.03 0.17 -12.05
C ARG A 140 15.19 -0.54 -10.70
N LEU A 141 14.18 -0.42 -9.83
CA LEU A 141 14.13 -1.16 -8.55
C LEU A 141 14.03 -2.68 -8.75
N ALA A 142 13.32 -3.15 -9.77
CA ALA A 142 13.22 -4.58 -10.08
C ALA A 142 14.60 -5.18 -10.36
N LYS A 143 15.44 -4.48 -11.12
CA LYS A 143 16.82 -4.90 -11.42
C LYS A 143 17.68 -4.96 -10.16
N GLU A 144 17.59 -3.96 -9.27
CA GLU A 144 18.33 -3.97 -8.00
C GLU A 144 17.93 -5.15 -7.11
N VAL A 145 16.63 -5.45 -7.06
CA VAL A 145 16.08 -6.58 -6.32
C VAL A 145 16.61 -7.90 -6.87
N ASP A 146 16.64 -8.06 -8.20
CA ASP A 146 17.17 -9.26 -8.87
C ASP A 146 18.68 -9.43 -8.60
N GLU A 147 19.48 -8.36 -8.71
CA GLU A 147 20.92 -8.35 -8.42
C GLU A 147 21.20 -8.76 -6.97
N LYS A 148 20.38 -8.27 -6.03
CA LYS A 148 20.48 -8.58 -4.59
C LYS A 148 19.82 -9.90 -4.21
N LYS A 149 19.16 -10.58 -5.16
CA LYS A 149 18.42 -11.83 -4.95
C LYS A 149 17.38 -11.71 -3.83
N LEU A 150 16.74 -10.55 -3.73
CA LEU A 150 15.67 -10.30 -2.76
C LEU A 150 14.35 -10.87 -3.29
N ALA A 151 13.53 -11.39 -2.39
CA ALA A 151 12.20 -11.93 -2.71
C ALA A 151 11.23 -11.67 -1.56
N PRO A 152 9.93 -11.53 -1.85
CA PRO A 152 8.92 -11.34 -0.84
C PRO A 152 8.63 -12.64 -0.09
N TYR A 153 8.08 -12.47 1.12
CA TYR A 153 7.33 -13.54 1.76
C TYR A 153 5.91 -13.63 1.18
N ASP A 154 5.26 -12.49 0.94
CA ASP A 154 3.92 -12.40 0.39
C ASP A 154 3.95 -12.19 -1.13
N VAL A 155 3.43 -13.14 -1.90
CA VAL A 155 3.48 -13.08 -3.37
C VAL A 155 2.74 -11.86 -3.94
N TYR A 156 1.78 -11.29 -3.20
CA TYR A 156 1.12 -10.02 -3.55
C TYR A 156 2.13 -8.88 -3.77
N GLU A 157 3.25 -8.88 -3.06
CA GLU A 157 4.25 -7.82 -3.13
C GLU A 157 5.01 -7.80 -4.47
N TRP A 158 4.85 -8.81 -5.33
CA TRP A 158 5.32 -8.74 -6.72
C TRP A 158 4.47 -7.81 -7.62
N LEU A 159 3.27 -7.43 -7.18
CA LEU A 159 2.30 -6.75 -8.01
C LEU A 159 2.77 -5.40 -8.58
N PRO A 160 3.50 -4.53 -7.85
CA PRO A 160 4.02 -3.29 -8.44
C PRO A 160 5.00 -3.53 -9.59
N PHE A 161 5.88 -4.53 -9.44
CA PHE A 161 6.83 -4.91 -10.48
C PHE A 161 6.13 -5.54 -11.68
N TYR A 162 5.11 -6.38 -11.44
CA TYR A 162 4.28 -6.93 -12.49
C TYR A 162 3.61 -5.82 -13.30
N ALA A 163 2.93 -4.88 -12.63
CA ALA A 163 2.28 -3.75 -13.27
C ALA A 163 3.26 -2.95 -14.13
N ALA A 164 4.45 -2.64 -13.63
CA ALA A 164 5.46 -1.89 -14.39
C ALA A 164 5.93 -2.61 -15.66
N TYR A 165 6.16 -3.93 -15.60
CA TYR A 165 6.51 -4.70 -16.81
C TYR A 165 5.38 -4.74 -17.83
N VAL A 166 4.13 -4.82 -17.38
CA VAL A 166 2.96 -4.74 -18.26
C VAL A 166 2.86 -3.35 -18.90
N MET A 167 2.93 -2.28 -18.12
CA MET A 167 2.77 -0.90 -18.59
C MET A 167 3.89 -0.43 -19.52
N THR A 168 5.06 -1.10 -19.48
CA THR A 168 6.21 -0.80 -20.35
C THR A 168 6.39 -1.83 -21.47
N ASN A 169 5.40 -2.68 -21.72
CA ASN A 169 5.40 -3.68 -22.79
C ASN A 169 6.61 -4.63 -22.74
N GLN A 170 6.91 -5.17 -21.55
CA GLN A 170 7.94 -6.18 -21.32
C GLN A 170 7.31 -7.56 -21.06
N PRO A 171 6.81 -8.26 -22.11
CA PRO A 171 5.96 -9.43 -21.96
C PRO A 171 6.66 -10.64 -21.33
N GLN A 172 7.97 -10.79 -21.49
CA GLN A 172 8.69 -11.94 -20.93
C GLN A 172 8.74 -11.84 -19.40
N GLN A 173 9.14 -10.68 -18.88
CA GLN A 173 9.21 -10.38 -17.44
C GLN A 173 7.81 -10.37 -16.81
N ALA A 174 6.82 -9.79 -17.49
CA ALA A 174 5.43 -9.82 -17.05
C ALA A 174 4.92 -11.26 -16.87
N LYS A 175 5.20 -12.17 -17.81
CA LYS A 175 4.83 -13.60 -17.69
C LYS A 175 5.53 -14.31 -16.54
N ILE A 176 6.79 -13.97 -16.24
CA ILE A 176 7.51 -14.56 -15.11
C ILE A 176 6.84 -14.15 -13.79
N LEU A 177 6.52 -12.87 -13.62
CA LEU A 177 5.86 -12.40 -12.40
C LEU A 177 4.39 -12.84 -12.32
N ALA A 178 3.68 -12.97 -13.45
CA ALA A 178 2.35 -13.56 -13.50
C ALA A 178 2.35 -14.98 -12.91
N LYS A 179 3.29 -15.83 -13.32
CA LYS A 179 3.46 -17.19 -12.75
C LYS A 179 3.75 -17.18 -11.25
N ARG A 180 4.48 -16.18 -10.75
CA ARG A 180 4.72 -16.02 -9.30
C ARG A 180 3.43 -15.65 -8.56
N LEU A 181 2.65 -14.72 -9.09
CA LEU A 181 1.35 -14.33 -8.55
C LEU A 181 0.35 -15.51 -8.59
N GLU A 182 0.34 -16.30 -9.67
CA GLU A 182 -0.49 -17.50 -9.83
C GLU A 182 -0.18 -18.62 -8.83
N SER A 183 0.98 -18.58 -8.17
CA SER A 183 1.28 -19.54 -7.09
C SER A 183 0.30 -19.41 -5.91
N ASP A 184 -0.33 -18.23 -5.76
CA ASP A 184 -1.52 -18.04 -4.97
C ASP A 184 -2.76 -17.88 -5.87
N ARG A 185 -3.49 -18.99 -6.06
CA ARG A 185 -4.68 -19.05 -6.92
C ARG A 185 -5.82 -18.16 -6.44
N ASN A 186 -5.94 -17.94 -5.14
CA ASN A 186 -7.00 -17.07 -4.60
C ASN A 186 -6.69 -15.62 -4.95
N LEU A 187 -5.40 -15.24 -4.95
CA LEU A 187 -4.94 -13.89 -5.25
C LEU A 187 -5.17 -13.62 -6.73
N SER A 188 -4.69 -14.51 -7.61
CA SER A 188 -4.86 -14.33 -9.05
C SER A 188 -6.34 -14.30 -9.43
N ALA A 189 -7.17 -15.20 -8.91
CA ALA A 189 -8.61 -15.19 -9.17
C ALA A 189 -9.28 -13.88 -8.69
N TYR A 190 -8.90 -13.39 -7.51
CA TYR A 190 -9.39 -12.11 -6.99
C TYR A 190 -9.00 -10.93 -7.88
N LEU A 191 -7.70 -10.80 -8.21
CA LEU A 191 -7.17 -9.74 -9.07
C LEU A 191 -7.86 -9.74 -10.44
N CYS A 192 -8.01 -10.92 -11.06
CA CYS A 192 -8.66 -11.06 -12.36
C CYS A 192 -10.14 -10.64 -12.32
N LYS A 193 -10.85 -10.96 -11.25
CA LYS A 193 -12.23 -10.51 -11.04
C LYS A 193 -12.30 -9.00 -10.85
N GLN A 194 -11.42 -8.42 -10.03
CA GLN A 194 -11.41 -6.98 -9.76
C GLN A 194 -11.07 -6.16 -11.02
N TRP A 195 -10.00 -6.53 -11.73
CA TRP A 195 -9.59 -5.82 -12.95
C TRP A 195 -10.61 -5.91 -14.09
N MET A 196 -11.56 -6.86 -14.05
CA MET A 196 -12.67 -6.92 -14.99
C MET A 196 -13.76 -5.88 -14.68
N GLN A 197 -13.85 -5.42 -13.43
CA GLN A 197 -14.90 -4.53 -12.94
C GLN A 197 -14.48 -3.05 -12.91
N ILE A 198 -13.19 -2.77 -13.07
CA ILE A 198 -12.63 -1.42 -13.00
C ILE A 198 -12.81 -0.70 -14.34
N SER A 199 -13.35 0.52 -14.28
CA SER A 199 -13.36 1.46 -15.41
C SER A 199 -11.94 1.99 -15.66
N GLU A 200 -11.54 2.11 -16.93
CA GLU A 200 -10.24 2.71 -17.30
C GLU A 200 -10.14 4.21 -16.96
N GLU A 201 -11.27 4.85 -16.64
CA GLU A 201 -11.35 6.30 -16.47
C GLU A 201 -10.55 6.79 -15.24
N GLY A 202 -9.44 7.50 -15.52
CA GLY A 202 -8.58 8.12 -14.51
C GLY A 202 -7.57 7.17 -13.85
N SER A 203 -7.43 5.92 -14.32
CA SER A 203 -6.37 5.02 -13.86
C SER A 203 -5.07 5.27 -14.64
N LYS A 204 -3.93 5.21 -13.96
CA LYS A 204 -2.59 5.20 -14.60
C LYS A 204 -2.23 3.84 -15.19
N GLU A 205 -2.99 2.81 -14.81
CA GLU A 205 -2.83 1.44 -15.28
C GLU A 205 -3.95 1.09 -16.26
N ASN A 206 -3.65 0.22 -17.22
CA ASN A 206 -4.67 -0.39 -18.05
C ASN A 206 -5.02 -1.79 -17.50
N PRO A 207 -6.20 -1.99 -16.87
CA PRO A 207 -6.60 -3.27 -16.31
C PRO A 207 -6.69 -4.39 -17.35
N ALA A 208 -7.05 -4.10 -18.60
CA ALA A 208 -7.08 -5.10 -19.65
C ALA A 208 -5.68 -5.64 -19.98
N LEU A 209 -4.64 -4.79 -19.97
CA LEU A 209 -3.25 -5.21 -20.11
C LEU A 209 -2.78 -6.02 -18.90
N LEU A 210 -3.16 -5.65 -17.67
CA LEU A 210 -2.85 -6.43 -16.47
C LEU A 210 -3.48 -7.81 -16.53
N ARG A 211 -4.69 -7.95 -17.07
CA ARG A 211 -5.34 -9.26 -17.22
C ARG A 211 -4.69 -10.13 -18.28
N LYS A 212 -4.18 -9.55 -19.36
CA LYS A 212 -3.59 -10.26 -20.51
C LYS A 212 -2.52 -11.30 -20.14
N TYR A 213 -1.76 -11.07 -19.07
CA TYR A 213 -0.68 -11.99 -18.69
C TYR A 213 -0.98 -12.84 -17.45
N LEU A 214 -1.90 -12.41 -16.57
CA LEU A 214 -2.22 -13.11 -15.31
C LEU A 214 -3.50 -13.96 -15.36
N CYS A 215 -4.46 -13.60 -16.23
CA CYS A 215 -5.82 -14.15 -16.19
C CYS A 215 -6.14 -15.13 -17.32
N ASN A 216 -5.10 -15.73 -17.91
CA ASN A 216 -5.23 -16.67 -19.03
C ASN A 216 -5.62 -18.07 -18.56
#